data_AF-A0A9P5XSV0-F1
#
_entry.id   AF-A0A9P5XSV0-F1
#
_cell.length_a   1.000
_cell.length_b   1.000
_cell.length_c   1.000
_cell.angle_alpha   90.00
_cell.angle_beta   90.00
_cell.angle_gamma   90.00
#
_symmetry.space_group_name_H-M   'P 1'
#
loop_
_entity.id
_entity.type
_entity.pdbx_description
1 polymer ?
#
loop_
_entity_poly.entity_id
_entity_poly.type
_entity_poly.pdbx_seq_one_letter_code
_entity_poly.pdbx_strand_id
1 'polypeptide(L)'
;MSQASQASQAPEGEDEYQTTGPLLVAKLTEAGIHPNDIKKLTGAGLHTVEAVAFTPKKNLVTIKGISDQKADKILEEGEFEQSDFSFLLQTP
;
A
#
# COMPACT_ATOMS: atom_id res chain seq x y z
N MET A 1 -26.56 -15.04 48.04
CA MET A 1 -25.16 -14.63 47.70
C MET A 1 -25.08 -14.62 46.19
N SER A 2 -25.44 -13.47 45.64
CA SER A 2 -25.57 -13.24 44.20
C SER A 2 -24.17 -13.19 43.59
N GLN A 3 -23.99 -13.94 42.50
CA GLN A 3 -22.77 -13.93 41.70
C GLN A 3 -22.41 -12.50 41.32
N ALA A 4 -21.15 -12.16 41.59
CA ALA A 4 -20.54 -10.92 41.18
C ALA A 4 -20.61 -10.83 39.66
N SER A 5 -21.41 -9.86 39.23
CA SER A 5 -21.51 -9.33 37.89
C SER A 5 -20.13 -9.11 37.30
N GLN A 6 -19.91 -9.81 36.20
CA GLN A 6 -18.80 -9.69 35.27
C GLN A 6 -18.68 -8.23 34.85
N ALA A 7 -17.58 -7.59 35.25
CA ALA A 7 -17.29 -6.20 34.94
C ALA A 7 -17.09 -6.05 33.42
N SER A 8 -18.08 -5.39 32.85
CA SER A 8 -18.10 -4.52 31.67
C SER A 8 -16.75 -4.24 31.00
N GLN A 9 -16.74 -4.53 29.69
CA GLN A 9 -16.26 -3.70 28.59
C GLN A 9 -14.95 -2.94 28.83
N ALA A 10 -13.89 -3.45 28.18
CA ALA A 10 -12.73 -2.65 27.83
C ALA A 10 -13.18 -1.39 27.08
N PRO A 11 -12.74 -0.19 27.50
CA PRO A 11 -12.95 1.01 26.72
C PRO A 11 -12.20 0.88 25.41
N GLU A 12 -12.92 1.21 24.35
CA GLU A 12 -12.44 1.47 23.01
C GLU A 12 -11.31 2.49 23.09
N GLY A 13 -10.08 2.00 23.05
CA GLY A 13 -8.87 2.79 22.82
C GLY A 13 -8.82 3.17 21.35
N GLU A 14 -9.57 4.21 21.06
CA GLU A 14 -9.39 5.20 20.00
C GLU A 14 -7.93 5.71 19.89
N ASP A 15 -7.00 4.83 19.58
CA ASP A 15 -5.79 5.21 18.83
C ASP A 15 -6.03 4.75 17.40
N GLU A 16 -6.32 5.75 16.56
CA GLU A 16 -6.10 5.72 15.12
C GLU A 16 -4.67 5.22 14.84
N TYR A 17 -4.47 3.90 14.88
CA TYR A 17 -3.66 3.28 13.86
C TYR A 17 -4.39 3.64 12.57
N GLN A 18 -4.00 4.79 12.00
CA GLN A 18 -4.13 5.03 10.58
C GLN A 18 -3.85 3.67 9.98
N THR A 19 -4.87 3.03 9.46
CA THR A 19 -4.69 1.80 8.71
C THR A 19 -3.87 2.27 7.54
N THR A 20 -2.55 2.24 7.70
CA THR A 20 -1.56 2.24 6.65
C THR A 20 -1.68 0.85 5.99
N GLY A 21 -2.91 0.53 5.60
CA GLY A 21 -3.23 -0.63 4.82
C GLY A 21 -2.59 -0.40 3.48
N PRO A 22 -2.20 -1.49 2.80
CA PRO A 22 -1.37 -1.38 1.64
C PRO A 22 -2.09 -0.55 0.58
N LEU A 23 -1.47 0.56 0.19
CA LEU A 23 -2.03 1.47 -0.80
C LEU A 23 -2.29 0.69 -2.08
N LEU A 24 -3.51 0.72 -2.58
CA LEU A 24 -3.83 -0.01 -3.80
C LEU A 24 -3.10 0.62 -4.97
N VAL A 25 -2.66 -0.22 -5.92
CA VAL A 25 -2.13 0.29 -7.19
C VAL A 25 -3.10 1.24 -7.87
N ALA A 26 -4.40 1.13 -7.60
CA ALA A 26 -5.43 2.07 -8.04
C ALA A 26 -5.09 3.55 -7.77
N LYS A 27 -4.37 3.88 -6.69
CA LYS A 27 -3.89 5.25 -6.39
C LYS A 27 -2.96 5.78 -7.49
N LEU A 28 -2.19 4.90 -8.13
CA LEU A 28 -1.33 5.23 -9.27
C LEU A 28 -2.13 5.67 -10.50
N THR A 29 -3.44 5.38 -10.54
CA THR A 29 -4.33 5.96 -11.57
C THR A 29 -4.37 7.49 -11.46
N GLU A 30 -4.31 8.03 -10.24
CA GLU A 30 -4.22 9.48 -9.98
C GLU A 30 -2.85 10.04 -10.37
N ALA A 31 -1.78 9.24 -10.23
CA ALA A 31 -0.43 9.58 -10.70
C ALA A 31 -0.30 9.64 -12.24
N GLY A 32 -1.35 9.26 -12.98
CA GLY A 32 -1.40 9.28 -14.44
C GLY A 32 -1.11 7.93 -15.10
N ILE A 33 -1.21 6.83 -14.35
CA ILE A 33 -1.17 5.47 -14.91
C ILE A 33 -2.55 5.10 -15.45
N HIS A 34 -2.61 4.48 -16.63
CA HIS A 34 -3.90 4.11 -17.22
C HIS A 34 -4.53 2.93 -16.45
N PRO A 35 -5.85 2.90 -16.20
CA PRO A 35 -6.50 1.79 -15.49
C PRO A 35 -6.36 0.41 -16.18
N ASN A 36 -6.13 0.40 -17.50
CA ASN A 36 -5.78 -0.83 -18.22
C ASN A 36 -4.40 -1.39 -17.83
N ASP A 37 -3.46 -0.54 -17.45
CA ASP A 37 -2.13 -0.93 -17.00
C ASP A 37 -2.16 -1.40 -15.55
N ILE A 38 -2.97 -0.73 -14.71
CA ILE A 38 -3.29 -1.16 -13.34
C ILE A 38 -3.82 -2.59 -13.34
N LYS A 39 -4.80 -2.91 -14.20
CA LYS A 39 -5.34 -4.28 -14.32
C LYS A 39 -4.28 -5.32 -14.68
N LYS A 40 -3.27 -4.94 -15.48
CA LYS A 40 -2.16 -5.84 -15.84
C LYS A 40 -1.19 -6.03 -14.67
N LEU A 41 -0.90 -4.96 -13.93
CA LEU A 41 -0.12 -5.03 -12.69
C LEU A 41 -0.83 -5.93 -11.68
N THR A 42 -2.13 -5.75 -11.48
CA THR A 42 -2.92 -6.63 -10.61
C THR A 42 -2.92 -8.08 -11.10
N GLY A 43 -3.02 -8.30 -12.42
CA GLY A 43 -2.88 -9.64 -13.01
C GLY A 43 -1.48 -10.25 -12.87
N ALA A 44 -0.45 -9.44 -12.67
CA ALA A 44 0.92 -9.87 -12.36
C ALA A 44 1.12 -10.16 -10.85
N GLY A 45 0.09 -10.00 -10.02
CA GLY A 45 0.17 -10.15 -8.56
C GLY A 45 0.49 -8.86 -7.81
N LEU A 46 0.56 -7.72 -8.51
CA LEU A 46 0.90 -6.41 -7.95
C LEU A 46 -0.38 -5.62 -7.70
N HIS A 47 -0.97 -5.84 -6.52
CA HIS A 47 -2.25 -5.24 -6.14
C HIS A 47 -2.05 -3.96 -5.33
N THR A 48 -0.85 -3.76 -4.79
CA THR A 48 -0.52 -2.71 -3.84
C THR A 48 0.76 -1.98 -4.26
N VAL A 49 0.83 -0.69 -3.99
CA VAL A 49 1.94 0.22 -4.26
C VAL A 49 3.23 -0.30 -3.61
N GLU A 50 3.15 -0.82 -2.36
CA GLU A 50 4.28 -1.48 -1.69
C GLU A 50 4.83 -2.68 -2.46
N ALA A 51 3.96 -3.54 -3.00
CA ALA A 51 4.41 -4.67 -3.81
C ALA A 51 5.09 -4.21 -5.10
N VAL A 52 4.66 -3.07 -5.65
CA VAL A 52 5.30 -2.48 -6.82
C VAL A 52 6.63 -1.82 -6.47
N ALA A 53 6.75 -1.16 -5.31
CA ALA A 53 7.99 -0.61 -4.78
C ALA A 53 9.03 -1.70 -4.52
N PHE A 54 8.60 -2.85 -3.99
CA PHE A 54 9.46 -4.04 -3.82
C PHE A 54 9.84 -4.72 -5.14
N THR A 55 9.15 -4.37 -6.23
CA THR A 55 9.37 -4.95 -7.55
C THR A 55 10.29 -4.03 -8.36
N PRO A 56 11.46 -4.51 -8.82
CA PRO A 56 12.41 -3.66 -9.53
C PRO A 56 11.83 -3.20 -10.87
N LYS A 57 12.16 -1.97 -11.29
CA LYS A 57 11.69 -1.32 -12.54
C LYS A 57 11.62 -2.24 -13.75
N LYS A 58 12.67 -3.05 -13.91
CA LYS A 58 12.77 -4.04 -14.98
C LYS A 58 11.54 -4.96 -15.02
N ASN A 59 11.05 -5.47 -13.90
CA ASN A 59 9.89 -6.34 -13.85
C ASN A 59 8.61 -5.62 -14.29
N LEU A 60 8.44 -4.35 -13.90
CA LEU A 60 7.27 -3.55 -14.28
C LEU A 60 7.23 -3.29 -15.78
N VAL A 61 8.37 -2.91 -16.38
CA VAL A 61 8.50 -2.71 -17.82
C VAL A 61 8.37 -4.02 -18.61
N THR A 62 8.73 -5.15 -17.97
CA THR A 62 8.55 -6.49 -18.58
C THR A 62 7.06 -6.89 -18.63
N ILE A 63 6.18 -6.29 -17.81
CA ILE A 63 4.74 -6.54 -17.88
C ILE A 63 4.20 -5.99 -19.21
N LYS A 64 3.57 -6.89 -19.98
CA LYS A 64 3.17 -6.65 -21.37
C LYS A 64 2.26 -5.42 -21.53
N GLY A 65 2.87 -4.29 -21.89
CA GLY A 65 2.19 -3.01 -22.17
C GLY A 65 2.26 -1.94 -21.08
N ILE A 66 3.09 -2.13 -20.06
CA ILE A 66 3.59 -1.02 -19.23
C ILE A 66 4.75 -0.36 -19.98
N SER A 67 4.77 0.97 -20.08
CA SER A 67 5.91 1.71 -20.64
C SER A 67 6.90 2.10 -19.55
N ASP A 68 8.17 2.32 -19.90
CA ASP A 68 9.20 2.81 -18.97
C ASP A 68 8.74 4.04 -18.17
N GLN A 69 8.08 4.99 -18.83
CA GLN A 69 7.54 6.19 -18.17
C GLN A 69 6.50 5.88 -17.08
N LYS A 70 5.68 4.84 -17.27
CA LYS A 70 4.68 4.43 -16.28
C LYS A 70 5.35 3.71 -15.11
N ALA A 71 6.26 2.79 -15.40
CA ALA A 71 7.02 2.09 -14.37
C ALA A 71 7.82 3.06 -13.49
N ASP A 72 8.41 4.10 -14.08
CA ASP A 72 9.18 5.14 -13.36
C ASP A 72 8.31 5.88 -12.35
N LYS A 73 7.14 6.38 -12.77
CA LYS A 73 6.18 7.03 -11.86
C LYS A 73 5.68 6.12 -10.75
N ILE A 74 5.40 4.85 -11.09
CA ILE A 74 4.90 3.90 -10.09
C ILE A 74 5.96 3.59 -9.04
N LEU A 75 7.22 3.47 -9.47
CA LEU A 75 8.33 3.34 -8.55
C LEU A 75 8.52 4.58 -7.71
N GLU A 76 8.43 5.77 -8.30
CA GLU A 76 8.55 7.02 -7.55
C GLU A 76 7.51 7.11 -6.43
N GLU A 77 6.23 6.87 -6.73
CA GLU A 77 5.15 6.82 -5.74
C GLU A 77 5.34 5.68 -4.72
N GLY A 78 5.82 4.52 -5.20
CA GLY A 78 6.07 3.36 -4.34
C GLY A 78 7.25 3.53 -3.39
N GLU A 79 8.33 4.14 -3.83
CA GLU A 79 9.51 4.41 -3.02
C GLU A 79 9.26 5.55 -2.04
N PHE A 80 8.50 6.58 -2.43
CA PHE A 80 8.17 7.70 -1.53
C PHE A 80 7.35 7.24 -0.31
N GLU A 81 6.35 6.38 -0.53
CA GLU A 81 5.53 5.78 0.53
C GLU A 81 6.33 4.80 1.41
N GLN A 82 7.31 4.09 0.83
CA GLN A 82 8.20 3.22 1.61
C GLN A 82 9.05 4.04 2.59
N SER A 83 9.51 5.22 2.20
CA SER A 83 10.23 6.13 3.09
C SER A 83 9.35 6.68 4.23
N ASP A 84 8.08 6.97 3.97
CA ASP A 84 7.12 7.42 5.00
C ASP A 84 6.90 6.32 6.06
N PHE A 85 6.81 5.06 5.62
CA PHE A 85 6.64 3.92 6.53
C PHE A 85 7.91 3.60 7.34
N SER A 86 9.10 3.78 6.73
CA SER A 86 10.37 3.61 7.42
C SER A 86 10.62 4.70 8.47
N PHE A 87 10.03 5.89 8.32
CA PHE A 87 10.15 6.97 9.31
C PHE A 87 9.23 6.75 10.53
N LEU A 88 8.12 6.03 10.34
CA LEU A 88 7.12 5.74 11.38
C LEU A 88 7.56 4.63 12.37
N LEU A 89 8.55 3.81 12.00
CA LEU A 89 9.13 2.75 12.85
C LEU A 89 10.43 3.17 13.55
N GLN A 90 10.86 4.43 13.39
CA GLN A 90 12.04 4.98 14.06
C GLN A 90 11.65 6.11 15.02
N THR A 91 10.96 5.76 16.11
CA THR A 91 10.94 6.57 17.34
C THR A 91 11.84 5.90 18.40
N PRO A 92 12.66 6.68 19.14
CA PRO A 92 13.56 6.15 20.19
C PRO A 92 12.84 5.60 21.41
#